data_AF-A0A5C5RX00-F1
#
_entry.id   AF-A0A5C5RX00-F1
#
_cell.length_a   1.000
_cell.length_b   1.000
_cell.length_c   1.000
_cell.angle_alpha   90.00
_cell.angle_beta   90.00
_cell.angle_gamma   90.00
#
_symmetry.space_group_name_H-M   'P 1'
#
loop_
_entity.id
_entity.type
_entity.pdbx_description
1 polymer ?
#
loop_
_entity_poly.entity_id
_entity_poly.type
_entity_poly.pdbx_seq_one_letter_code
_entity_poly.pdbx_strand_id
1 'polypeptide(L)'
;MARAASTRAVGHPPLLVVRDRAICSGPLDHISITVPTRDVNAPQTRPSRTVRGVELVVTGAAGQVGSALVAAAASRGIATRGLRHADLDVTSPQSVAGLAIGPSTVLVNCAAHTAVDAAESEPGAAVALNAVAPGLLAERCAATGARLVQLSTDYVFGTPAGRPSTETGPPRPWEPGDPTAPSSVYGLTKLDGERNAAAADPRTVVVRTAWVYTGRSAGPDGHAAWARDFVGTMGRLADEGVDPKVVDDQTGSPTYAPDLADGLLDLAVLLGREPGRPGGVLHAAGGGSATWFDVARAVFERAGADPARVAPCTTAEFPRPAPRPAYSVLSPAAWAACGLPPLPHWRDALDRALTAPPDRAR
;
A
#
# COMPACT_ATOMS: atom_id res chain seq x y z
N MET A 1 36.61 3.90 -61.72
CA MET A 1 36.36 5.22 -61.11
C MET A 1 34.92 5.25 -60.64
N ALA A 2 34.72 4.91 -59.36
CA ALA A 2 33.40 4.66 -58.76
C ALA A 2 32.73 5.96 -58.32
N ARG A 3 31.44 6.12 -58.65
CA ARG A 3 30.56 7.16 -58.09
C ARG A 3 29.81 6.58 -56.91
N ALA A 4 29.97 7.21 -55.75
CA ALA A 4 29.30 6.89 -54.49
C ALA A 4 27.85 7.38 -54.50
N ALA A 5 26.95 6.51 -54.05
CA ALA A 5 25.58 6.84 -53.71
C ALA A 5 25.51 7.40 -52.28
N SER A 6 24.68 8.42 -52.11
CA SER A 6 24.41 9.14 -50.87
C SER A 6 23.42 8.38 -50.01
N THR A 7 23.82 7.98 -48.80
CA THR A 7 22.94 7.48 -47.74
C THR A 7 22.94 8.49 -46.59
N ARG A 8 21.78 9.10 -46.33
CA ARG A 8 21.56 9.97 -45.17
C ARG A 8 21.54 9.12 -43.89
N ALA A 9 22.52 9.33 -43.02
CA ALA A 9 22.46 8.91 -41.62
C ALA A 9 21.82 10.02 -40.79
N VAL A 10 20.77 9.68 -40.03
CA VAL A 10 20.12 10.53 -39.04
C VAL A 10 20.99 10.53 -37.78
N GLY A 11 21.45 11.70 -37.36
CA GLY A 11 22.28 11.88 -36.17
C GLY A 11 21.46 11.76 -34.88
N HIS A 12 21.93 10.93 -33.96
CA HIS A 12 21.55 10.97 -32.55
C HIS A 12 22.24 12.16 -31.86
N PRO A 13 21.56 12.93 -31.00
CA PRO A 13 22.22 13.87 -30.10
C PRO A 13 22.85 13.14 -28.90
N PRO A 14 23.92 13.69 -28.29
CA PRO A 14 24.81 12.97 -27.39
C PRO A 14 24.24 12.78 -25.99
N LEU A 15 24.47 11.57 -25.45
CA LEU A 15 24.35 11.22 -24.03
C LEU A 15 25.27 12.10 -23.19
N LEU A 16 24.67 12.93 -22.32
CA LEU A 16 25.39 13.62 -21.26
C LEU A 16 25.66 12.62 -20.13
N VAL A 17 26.90 12.16 -20.05
CA VAL A 17 27.42 11.34 -18.96
C VAL A 17 27.59 12.25 -17.73
N VAL A 18 26.73 12.12 -16.73
CA VAL A 18 26.97 12.71 -15.40
C VAL A 18 27.81 11.70 -14.61
N ARG A 19 29.12 11.95 -14.55
CA ARG A 19 30.04 11.30 -13.60
C ARG A 19 29.99 12.04 -12.26
N ASP A 20 30.10 11.25 -11.20
CA ASP A 20 30.56 11.58 -9.85
C ASP A 20 29.93 12.80 -9.13
N ARG A 21 29.06 12.49 -8.16
CA ARG A 21 29.06 13.23 -6.89
C ARG A 21 29.10 12.25 -5.72
N ALA A 22 30.12 12.47 -4.91
CA ALA A 22 30.47 11.72 -3.72
C ALA A 22 29.27 11.57 -2.77
N ILE A 23 29.01 10.32 -2.40
CA ILE A 23 28.15 9.94 -1.28
C ILE A 23 28.88 10.38 -0.01
N CYS A 24 28.36 11.41 0.66
CA CYS A 24 28.74 11.71 2.03
C CYS A 24 28.30 10.55 2.92
N SER A 25 29.23 9.64 3.20
CA SER A 25 29.13 8.64 4.25
C SER A 25 29.23 9.33 5.61
N GLY A 26 28.08 9.54 6.26
CA GLY A 26 27.99 9.80 7.70
C GLY A 26 27.13 8.71 8.35
N PRO A 27 27.42 8.29 9.60
CA PRO A 27 26.61 7.30 10.28
C PRO A 27 25.28 7.95 10.69
N LEU A 28 24.16 7.45 10.16
CA LEU A 28 22.81 7.83 10.56
C LEU A 28 22.13 6.60 11.15
N ASP A 29 22.65 6.14 12.28
CA ASP A 29 21.82 5.40 13.22
C ASP A 29 20.92 6.44 13.94
N HIS A 30 19.78 5.98 14.46
CA HIS A 30 18.83 6.73 15.30
C HIS A 30 17.93 7.80 14.62
N ILE A 31 16.99 7.34 13.77
CA ILE A 31 15.65 7.96 13.74
C ILE A 31 14.83 7.29 14.86
N SER A 32 14.48 8.04 15.91
CA SER A 32 13.64 7.55 17.00
C SER A 32 12.20 7.32 16.52
N ILE A 33 11.84 6.05 16.35
CA ILE A 33 10.47 5.60 16.06
C ILE A 33 9.65 5.80 17.34
N THR A 34 8.76 6.78 17.35
CA THR A 34 7.84 7.00 18.49
C THR A 34 6.63 6.10 18.30
N VAL A 35 6.56 5.01 19.05
CA VAL A 35 5.33 4.21 19.22
C VAL A 35 4.50 4.90 20.31
N PRO A 36 3.27 5.34 20.04
CA PRO A 36 2.45 6.02 21.04
C PRO A 36 2.07 5.04 22.16
N THR A 37 2.43 5.36 23.41
CA THR A 37 1.96 4.65 24.60
C THR A 37 0.65 5.27 25.10
N ARG A 38 -0.29 4.42 25.54
CA ARG A 38 -1.63 4.84 25.99
C ARG A 38 -1.74 4.82 27.52
N ASP A 39 -2.52 5.77 28.04
CA ASP A 39 -3.10 5.73 29.38
C ASP A 39 -4.30 4.74 29.42
N VAL A 40 -4.22 3.73 30.29
CA VAL A 40 -5.07 2.52 30.30
C VAL A 40 -6.49 2.71 30.87
N ASN A 41 -6.88 3.93 31.24
CA ASN A 41 -8.14 4.19 31.95
C ASN A 41 -9.24 4.95 31.18
N ALA A 42 -9.12 5.13 29.85
CA ALA A 42 -10.16 5.84 29.09
C ALA A 42 -11.32 4.91 28.65
N PRO A 43 -12.59 5.22 28.99
CA PRO A 43 -13.75 4.37 28.69
C PRO A 43 -14.00 4.20 27.19
N GLN A 44 -14.26 2.96 26.76
CA GLN A 44 -14.57 2.59 25.38
C GLN A 44 -16.06 2.79 25.08
N THR A 45 -16.40 3.73 24.22
CA THR A 45 -17.75 3.87 23.64
C THR A 45 -17.65 3.78 22.12
N ARG A 46 -18.53 2.98 21.49
CA ARG A 46 -18.66 2.93 20.02
C ARG A 46 -19.11 4.32 19.53
N PRO A 47 -18.36 5.02 18.67
CA PRO A 47 -18.70 6.41 18.34
C PRO A 47 -19.92 6.48 17.41
N SER A 48 -20.91 7.29 17.80
CA SER A 48 -22.12 7.57 17.03
C SER A 48 -21.84 8.50 15.83
N ARG A 49 -22.68 8.33 14.81
CA ARG A 49 -22.74 9.02 13.51
C ARG A 49 -22.65 10.55 13.57
N THR A 50 -21.93 11.07 12.56
CA THR A 50 -21.79 12.47 12.11
C THR A 50 -20.66 13.28 12.77
N VAL A 51 -19.44 13.11 12.24
CA VAL A 51 -18.28 13.98 12.52
C VAL A 51 -18.47 15.30 11.77
N ARG A 52 -19.05 16.33 12.41
CA ARG A 52 -18.96 17.69 11.87
C ARG A 52 -17.49 18.14 11.98
N GLY A 53 -16.85 18.46 10.85
CA GLY A 53 -15.57 19.18 10.82
C GLY A 53 -14.34 18.46 10.29
N VAL A 54 -14.43 17.20 9.84
CA VAL A 54 -13.31 16.50 9.17
C VAL A 54 -13.61 16.34 7.68
N GLU A 55 -12.71 16.84 6.83
CA GLU A 55 -12.72 16.64 5.38
C GLU A 55 -11.69 15.57 5.01
N LEU A 56 -12.12 14.54 4.28
CA LEU A 56 -11.22 13.53 3.74
C LEU A 56 -10.82 13.90 2.31
N VAL A 57 -9.52 13.91 2.01
CA VAL A 57 -9.02 14.01 0.63
C VAL A 57 -8.22 12.76 0.33
N VAL A 58 -8.46 12.13 -0.82
CA VAL A 58 -7.82 10.87 -1.21
C VAL A 58 -7.12 11.09 -2.55
N THR A 59 -5.79 10.94 -2.61
CA THR A 59 -5.08 10.88 -3.90
C THR A 59 -5.07 9.44 -4.40
N GLY A 60 -4.94 9.24 -5.72
CA GLY A 60 -4.99 7.88 -6.29
C GLY A 60 -6.38 7.25 -6.15
N ALA A 61 -7.44 8.07 -6.18
CA ALA A 61 -8.82 7.62 -5.93
C ALA A 61 -9.37 6.62 -6.97
N ALA A 62 -8.71 6.48 -8.13
CA ALA A 62 -9.04 5.44 -9.12
C ALA A 62 -8.37 4.08 -8.81
N GLY A 63 -7.42 4.05 -7.88
CA GLY A 63 -6.76 2.83 -7.44
C GLY A 63 -7.62 1.97 -6.53
N GLN A 64 -7.13 0.79 -6.20
CA GLN A 64 -7.85 -0.20 -5.42
C GLN A 64 -8.26 0.29 -4.02
N VAL A 65 -7.29 0.78 -3.23
CA VAL A 65 -7.56 1.32 -1.90
C VAL A 65 -8.28 2.66 -1.98
N GLY A 66 -7.89 3.53 -2.92
CA GLY A 66 -8.48 4.86 -3.06
C GLY A 66 -9.98 4.80 -3.40
N SER A 67 -10.38 3.92 -4.32
CA SER A 67 -11.79 3.74 -4.68
C SER A 67 -12.60 3.12 -3.55
N ALA A 68 -12.06 2.12 -2.84
CA ALA A 68 -12.66 1.54 -1.65
C ALA A 68 -12.84 2.59 -0.53
N LEU A 69 -11.86 3.45 -0.32
CA LEU A 69 -11.90 4.52 0.68
C LEU A 69 -12.95 5.58 0.35
N VAL A 70 -13.05 6.01 -0.91
CA VAL A 70 -14.12 6.93 -1.35
C VAL A 70 -15.50 6.29 -1.17
N ALA A 71 -15.66 5.01 -1.51
CA ALA A 71 -16.92 4.29 -1.30
C ALA A 71 -17.30 4.15 0.18
N ALA A 72 -16.33 3.82 1.04
CA ALA A 72 -16.51 3.73 2.49
C ALA A 72 -16.85 5.09 3.10
N ALA A 73 -16.22 6.17 2.66
CA ALA A 73 -16.51 7.50 3.17
C ALA A 73 -17.91 7.97 2.76
N ALA A 74 -18.34 7.66 1.53
CA ALA A 74 -19.70 7.92 1.07
C ALA A 74 -20.75 7.15 1.89
N SER A 75 -20.52 5.86 2.20
CA SER A 75 -21.46 5.06 3.00
C SER A 75 -21.60 5.56 4.44
N ARG A 76 -20.55 6.19 4.98
CA ARG A 76 -20.55 6.80 6.32
C ARG A 76 -20.95 8.28 6.35
N GLY A 77 -21.23 8.89 5.19
CA GLY A 77 -21.61 10.30 5.09
C GLY A 77 -20.50 11.28 5.46
N ILE A 78 -19.23 10.91 5.21
CA ILE A 78 -18.06 11.75 5.47
C ILE A 78 -17.75 12.57 4.20
N ALA A 79 -17.59 13.88 4.34
CA ALA A 79 -17.25 14.77 3.24
C ALA A 79 -15.89 14.36 2.64
N THR A 80 -15.89 13.98 1.37
CA THR A 80 -14.73 13.36 0.72
C THR A 80 -14.49 13.92 -0.67
N ARG A 81 -13.23 14.24 -0.98
CA ARG A 81 -12.73 14.46 -2.35
C ARG A 81 -11.78 13.35 -2.76
N GLY A 82 -12.19 12.55 -3.74
CA GLY A 82 -11.31 11.60 -4.42
C GLY A 82 -10.65 12.25 -5.63
N LEU A 83 -9.32 12.37 -5.60
CA LEU A 83 -8.50 12.94 -6.67
C LEU A 83 -7.83 11.81 -7.47
N ARG A 84 -8.10 11.77 -8.77
CA ARG A 84 -7.41 10.91 -9.74
C ARG A 84 -6.16 11.62 -10.25
N HIS A 85 -5.33 10.92 -11.02
CA HIS A 85 -4.12 11.51 -11.60
C HIS A 85 -4.43 12.75 -12.48
N ALA A 86 -5.55 12.74 -13.20
CA ALA A 86 -5.99 13.90 -14.00
C ALA A 86 -6.40 15.12 -13.15
N ASP A 87 -6.81 14.90 -11.90
CA ASP A 87 -7.22 15.97 -10.98
C ASP A 87 -6.01 16.52 -10.19
N LEU A 88 -5.04 15.65 -9.88
CA LEU A 88 -3.82 15.97 -9.14
C LEU A 88 -2.69 15.03 -9.58
N ASP A 89 -1.71 15.58 -10.30
CA ASP A 89 -0.42 14.93 -10.47
C ASP A 89 0.41 15.18 -9.20
N VAL A 90 0.56 14.15 -8.37
CA VAL A 90 1.31 14.23 -7.11
C VAL A 90 2.82 14.35 -7.31
N THR A 91 3.32 14.11 -8.53
CA THR A 91 4.74 14.24 -8.87
C THR A 91 5.11 15.65 -9.31
N SER A 92 4.13 16.50 -9.60
CA SER A 92 4.33 17.91 -9.97
C SER A 92 4.26 18.81 -8.72
N PRO A 93 5.35 19.52 -8.37
CA PRO A 93 5.33 20.47 -7.25
C PRO A 93 4.28 21.58 -7.41
N GLN A 94 4.05 22.05 -8.63
CA GLN A 94 3.05 23.09 -8.93
C GLN A 94 1.63 22.59 -8.71
N SER A 95 1.34 21.36 -9.16
CA SER A 95 0.06 20.68 -8.94
C SER A 95 -0.21 20.50 -7.44
N VAL A 96 0.77 20.01 -6.67
CA VAL A 96 0.66 19.83 -5.22
C VAL A 96 0.52 21.16 -4.47
N ALA A 97 1.23 22.21 -4.88
CA ALA A 97 1.10 23.54 -4.29
C ALA A 97 -0.31 24.13 -4.47
N GLY A 98 -0.97 23.83 -5.59
CA GLY A 98 -2.34 24.24 -5.89
C GLY A 98 -3.43 23.45 -5.16
N LEU A 99 -3.08 22.36 -4.48
CA LEU A 99 -4.04 21.49 -3.80
C LEU A 99 -4.74 22.25 -2.66
N ALA A 100 -6.05 22.51 -2.80
CA ALA A 100 -6.86 23.17 -1.78
C ALA A 100 -7.15 22.21 -0.62
N ILE A 101 -6.47 22.41 0.51
CA ILE A 101 -6.62 21.69 1.79
C ILE A 101 -6.36 22.65 2.96
N GLY A 102 -6.79 22.29 4.16
CA GLY A 102 -6.61 23.12 5.36
C GLY A 102 -6.60 22.32 6.67
N PRO A 103 -6.71 22.99 7.83
CA PRO A 103 -6.57 22.36 9.14
C PRO A 103 -7.60 21.27 9.46
N SER A 104 -8.77 21.31 8.81
CA SER A 104 -9.83 20.29 8.93
C SER A 104 -9.63 19.09 7.99
N THR A 105 -8.60 19.13 7.13
CA THR A 105 -8.38 18.10 6.11
C THR A 105 -7.46 17.00 6.62
N VAL A 106 -7.85 15.75 6.39
CA VAL A 106 -6.95 14.59 6.40
C VAL A 106 -6.77 14.11 4.98
N LEU A 107 -5.54 14.21 4.48
CA LEU A 107 -5.12 13.73 3.17
C LEU A 107 -4.61 12.29 3.31
N VAL A 108 -5.24 11.34 2.62
CA VAL A 108 -4.77 9.96 2.51
C VAL A 108 -4.14 9.77 1.13
N ASN A 109 -2.82 9.53 1.11
CA ASN A 109 -2.10 9.28 -0.13
C ASN A 109 -2.20 7.80 -0.53
N CYS A 110 -3.06 7.49 -1.50
CA CYS A 110 -3.15 6.16 -2.11
C CYS A 110 -2.48 6.09 -3.50
N ALA A 111 -1.88 7.19 -3.98
CA ALA A 111 -1.11 7.18 -5.22
C ALA A 111 0.26 6.51 -5.01
N ALA A 112 0.58 5.52 -5.84
CA ALA A 112 1.84 4.80 -5.80
C ALA A 112 2.12 4.10 -7.14
N HIS A 113 3.40 3.88 -7.44
CA HIS A 113 3.83 2.94 -8.48
C HIS A 113 3.87 1.54 -7.86
N THR A 114 2.82 0.74 -8.07
CA THR A 114 2.62 -0.55 -7.40
C THR A 114 3.02 -1.77 -8.22
N ALA A 115 3.39 -1.59 -9.50
CA ALA A 115 3.90 -2.68 -10.33
C ALA A 115 5.33 -3.04 -9.91
N VAL A 116 5.45 -3.93 -8.92
CA VAL A 116 6.71 -4.27 -8.24
C VAL A 116 7.82 -4.67 -9.22
N ASP A 117 7.52 -5.55 -10.17
CA ASP A 117 8.51 -5.99 -11.15
C ASP A 117 8.85 -4.88 -12.18
N ALA A 118 7.90 -4.01 -12.52
CA ALA A 118 8.16 -2.88 -13.43
C ALA A 118 9.00 -1.79 -12.78
N ALA A 119 8.94 -1.65 -11.45
CA ALA A 119 9.78 -0.69 -10.72
C ALA A 119 11.28 -0.97 -10.90
N GLU A 120 11.68 -2.23 -11.12
CA GLU A 120 13.07 -2.61 -11.42
C GLU A 120 13.54 -2.05 -12.77
N SER A 121 12.66 -2.03 -13.78
CA SER A 121 12.97 -1.47 -15.11
C SER A 121 12.70 0.03 -15.23
N GLU A 122 11.85 0.58 -14.36
CA GLU A 122 11.39 1.98 -14.38
C GLU A 122 11.67 2.71 -13.05
N PRO A 123 12.93 2.70 -12.54
CA PRO A 123 13.23 3.21 -11.20
C PRO A 123 12.93 4.70 -11.05
N GLY A 124 13.05 5.49 -12.12
CA GLY A 124 12.73 6.92 -12.10
C GLY A 124 11.24 7.19 -11.81
N ALA A 125 10.34 6.42 -12.41
CA ALA A 125 8.91 6.53 -12.14
C ALA A 125 8.57 6.09 -10.72
N ALA A 126 9.21 5.02 -10.23
CA ALA A 126 9.08 4.58 -8.85
C ALA A 126 9.58 5.65 -7.86
N VAL A 127 10.76 6.26 -8.09
CA VAL A 127 11.28 7.35 -7.25
C VAL A 127 10.33 8.56 -7.24
N ALA A 128 9.89 9.02 -8.41
CA ALA A 128 9.01 10.18 -8.50
C ALA A 128 7.70 9.99 -7.71
N LEU A 129 7.06 8.83 -7.88
CA LEU A 129 5.73 8.57 -7.32
C LEU A 129 5.77 8.00 -5.90
N ASN A 130 6.73 7.15 -5.57
CA ASN A 130 6.81 6.49 -4.27
C ASN A 130 7.68 7.22 -3.25
N ALA A 131 8.69 8.00 -3.68
CA ALA A 131 9.65 8.65 -2.79
C ALA A 131 9.48 10.18 -2.73
N VAL A 132 9.46 10.85 -3.89
CA VAL A 132 9.41 12.33 -3.96
C VAL A 132 8.00 12.85 -3.65
N ALA A 133 6.97 12.30 -4.29
CA ALA A 133 5.60 12.76 -4.12
C ALA A 133 5.10 12.75 -2.65
N PRO A 134 5.36 11.72 -1.81
CA PRO A 134 5.03 11.76 -0.39
C PRO A 134 5.63 12.96 0.36
N GLY A 135 6.88 13.34 0.06
CA GLY A 135 7.51 14.53 0.64
C GLY A 135 6.78 15.81 0.26
N LEU A 136 6.47 16.00 -1.03
CA LEU A 136 5.72 17.17 -1.52
C LEU A 136 4.34 17.28 -0.86
N LEU A 137 3.63 16.16 -0.72
CA LEU A 137 2.32 16.12 -0.07
C LEU A 137 2.42 16.45 1.43
N ALA A 138 3.46 15.97 2.11
CA ALA A 138 3.71 16.26 3.51
C ALA A 138 4.05 17.74 3.73
N GLU A 139 4.91 18.33 2.90
CA GLU A 139 5.22 19.77 2.92
C GLU A 139 3.94 20.60 2.75
N ARG A 140 3.06 20.20 1.81
CA ARG A 140 1.77 20.87 1.59
C ARG A 140 0.85 20.75 2.81
N CYS A 141 0.81 19.58 3.45
CA CYS A 141 0.03 19.37 4.68
C CYS A 141 0.56 20.22 5.85
N ALA A 142 1.89 20.27 6.02
CA ALA A 142 2.54 21.11 7.03
C ALA A 142 2.19 22.59 6.82
N ALA A 143 2.31 23.10 5.59
CA ALA A 143 2.05 24.50 5.27
C ALA A 143 0.59 24.94 5.44
N THR A 144 -0.36 24.00 5.35
CA THR A 144 -1.81 24.30 5.41
C THR A 144 -2.47 23.86 6.71
N GLY A 145 -1.73 23.20 7.60
CA GLY A 145 -2.25 22.63 8.84
C GLY A 145 -3.01 21.31 8.66
N ALA A 146 -3.13 20.78 7.45
CA ALA A 146 -3.72 19.46 7.19
C ALA A 146 -2.87 18.32 7.77
N ARG A 147 -3.44 17.11 7.80
CA ARG A 147 -2.74 15.88 8.21
C ARG A 147 -2.53 14.95 7.03
N LEU A 148 -1.35 14.33 6.94
CA LEU A 148 -1.05 13.30 5.95
C LEU A 148 -1.12 11.90 6.56
N VAL A 149 -1.86 11.00 5.89
CA VAL A 149 -1.73 9.55 6.01
C VAL A 149 -1.06 9.01 4.76
N GLN A 150 0.15 8.46 4.90
CA GLN A 150 0.94 7.93 3.80
C GLN A 150 0.84 6.39 3.77
N LEU A 151 0.23 5.83 2.73
CA LEU A 151 0.25 4.38 2.56
C LEU A 151 1.64 3.88 2.18
N SER A 152 2.07 2.80 2.81
CA SER A 152 3.31 2.10 2.54
C SER A 152 3.10 0.58 2.49
N THR A 153 4.18 -0.18 2.57
CA THR A 153 4.21 -1.60 2.18
C THR A 153 5.04 -2.42 3.15
N ASP A 154 4.73 -3.71 3.22
CA ASP A 154 5.55 -4.74 3.84
C ASP A 154 6.92 -4.96 3.17
N TYR A 155 7.08 -4.62 1.88
CA TYR A 155 8.34 -4.72 1.12
C TYR A 155 9.48 -3.83 1.65
N VAL A 156 9.22 -2.97 2.65
CA VAL A 156 10.28 -2.29 3.42
C VAL A 156 11.09 -3.27 4.28
N PHE A 157 10.51 -4.44 4.57
CA PHE A 157 11.15 -5.58 5.20
C PHE A 157 11.49 -6.59 4.09
N GLY A 158 12.77 -6.91 3.88
CA GLY A 158 13.17 -7.58 2.63
C GLY A 158 14.34 -8.56 2.70
N THR A 159 15.25 -8.45 3.67
CA THR A 159 16.40 -9.37 3.77
C THR A 159 16.41 -10.12 5.10
N PRO A 160 16.86 -11.39 5.13
CA PRO A 160 17.11 -12.11 6.38
C PRO A 160 18.06 -11.35 7.34
N ALA A 161 18.94 -10.51 6.80
CA ALA A 161 19.86 -9.67 7.57
C ALA A 161 19.15 -8.61 8.43
N GLY A 162 17.89 -8.27 8.14
CA GLY A 162 17.07 -7.40 8.98
C GLY A 162 16.47 -8.08 10.20
N ARG A 163 16.46 -9.43 10.24
CA ARG A 163 15.99 -10.17 11.41
C ARG A 163 17.19 -10.48 12.32
N PRO A 164 17.10 -10.19 13.64
CA PRO A 164 18.15 -10.57 14.57
C PRO A 164 18.45 -12.07 14.45
N SER A 165 19.72 -12.43 14.24
CA SER A 165 20.17 -13.82 14.06
C SER A 165 19.95 -14.72 15.28
N THR A 166 19.47 -14.14 16.39
CA THR A 166 19.22 -14.80 17.66
C THR A 166 17.81 -15.40 17.78
N GLU A 167 16.89 -15.12 16.85
CA GLU A 167 15.55 -15.71 16.88
C GLU A 167 15.58 -17.16 16.35
N THR A 168 15.64 -18.13 17.26
CA THR A 168 15.38 -19.55 16.96
C THR A 168 13.89 -19.84 17.12
N GLY A 169 13.22 -20.26 16.03
CA GLY A 169 11.78 -20.55 16.04
C GLY A 169 11.03 -19.99 14.83
N PRO A 170 9.70 -20.19 14.75
CA PRO A 170 8.91 -19.58 13.69
C PRO A 170 8.98 -18.05 13.79
N PRO A 171 9.06 -17.37 12.65
CA PRO A 171 9.19 -15.92 12.59
C PRO A 171 8.02 -15.20 13.28
N ARG A 172 8.30 -14.26 14.20
CA ARG A 172 7.27 -13.34 14.71
C ARG A 172 6.88 -12.31 13.63
N PRO A 173 5.64 -11.77 13.66
CA PRO A 173 5.26 -10.65 12.80
C PRO A 173 6.17 -9.44 12.98
N TRP A 174 6.38 -8.69 11.89
CA TRP A 174 7.15 -7.45 11.91
C TRP A 174 6.40 -6.37 12.67
N GLU A 175 7.09 -5.73 13.60
CA GLU A 175 6.64 -4.54 14.32
C GLU A 175 7.08 -3.29 13.55
N PRO A 176 6.36 -2.15 13.67
CA PRO A 176 6.76 -0.92 12.99
C PRO A 176 8.18 -0.44 13.33
N GLY A 177 8.65 -0.77 14.54
CA GLY A 177 9.97 -0.44 15.05
C GLY A 177 11.10 -1.36 14.59
N ASP A 178 10.80 -2.47 13.91
CA ASP A 178 11.83 -3.39 13.44
C ASP A 178 12.68 -2.77 12.32
N PRO A 179 13.96 -3.18 12.18
CA PRO A 179 14.83 -2.69 11.12
C PRO A 179 14.25 -2.95 9.72
N THR A 180 14.20 -1.89 8.90
CA THR A 180 13.83 -1.99 7.49
C THR A 180 15.05 -2.34 6.64
N ALA A 181 14.91 -3.26 5.70
CA ALA A 181 15.96 -3.66 4.77
C ALA A 181 15.33 -4.12 3.44
N PRO A 182 14.78 -3.20 2.63
CA PRO A 182 14.11 -3.54 1.38
C PRO A 182 15.10 -4.16 0.39
N SER A 183 14.63 -5.16 -0.36
CA SER A 183 15.43 -5.88 -1.36
C SER A 183 15.04 -5.55 -2.81
N SER A 184 13.97 -4.78 -3.03
CA SER A 184 13.48 -4.37 -4.35
C SER A 184 13.45 -2.85 -4.50
N VAL A 185 13.47 -2.35 -5.73
CA VAL A 185 13.31 -0.91 -6.03
C VAL A 185 11.96 -0.40 -5.51
N TYR A 186 10.90 -1.20 -5.62
CA TYR A 186 9.60 -0.86 -5.05
C TYR A 186 9.68 -0.65 -3.52
N GLY A 187 10.24 -1.62 -2.79
CA GLY A 187 10.40 -1.52 -1.33
C GLY A 187 11.28 -0.33 -0.91
N LEU A 188 12.39 -0.12 -1.62
CA LEU A 188 13.33 0.98 -1.36
C LEU A 188 12.65 2.35 -1.55
N THR A 189 12.02 2.56 -2.70
CA THR A 189 11.37 3.83 -3.02
C THR A 189 10.18 4.12 -2.10
N LYS A 190 9.42 3.09 -1.67
CA LYS A 190 8.36 3.25 -0.67
C LYS A 190 8.93 3.66 0.70
N LEU A 191 10.01 3.04 1.15
CA LEU A 191 10.70 3.40 2.40
C LEU A 191 11.24 4.84 2.36
N ASP A 192 11.83 5.24 1.24
CA ASP A 192 12.28 6.63 1.06
C ASP A 192 11.11 7.61 1.10
N GLY A 193 9.94 7.22 0.57
CA GLY A 193 8.70 7.99 0.71
C GLY A 193 8.24 8.17 2.15
N GLU A 194 8.32 7.12 2.97
CA GLU A 194 8.04 7.21 4.41
C GLU A 194 8.94 8.25 5.08
N ARG A 195 10.25 8.18 4.79
CA ARG A 195 11.28 9.06 5.35
C ARG A 195 11.09 10.50 4.91
N ASN A 196 10.88 10.73 3.61
CA ASN A 196 10.68 12.06 3.05
C ASN A 196 9.43 12.73 3.62
N ALA A 197 8.32 11.99 3.74
CA ALA A 197 7.08 12.52 4.31
C ALA A 197 7.22 12.84 5.80
N ALA A 198 7.86 11.96 6.58
CA ALA A 198 8.09 12.19 8.01
C ALA A 198 9.07 13.34 8.28
N ALA A 199 10.09 13.52 7.43
CA ALA A 199 11.02 14.64 7.52
C ALA A 199 10.36 15.99 7.21
N ALA A 200 9.45 16.02 6.23
CA ALA A 200 8.70 17.21 5.86
C ALA A 200 7.60 17.59 6.86
N ASP A 201 6.88 16.61 7.42
CA ASP A 201 5.90 16.81 8.49
C ASP A 201 5.97 15.65 9.51
N PRO A 202 6.54 15.87 10.71
CA PRO A 202 6.59 14.87 11.77
C PRO A 202 5.22 14.39 12.28
N ARG A 203 4.13 15.05 11.88
CA ARG A 203 2.75 14.65 12.18
C ARG A 203 2.21 13.62 11.17
N THR A 204 2.96 13.30 10.12
CA THR A 204 2.62 12.28 9.13
C THR A 204 2.43 10.93 9.80
N VAL A 205 1.32 10.25 9.48
CA VAL A 205 1.11 8.85 9.87
C VAL A 205 1.36 7.97 8.66
N VAL A 206 2.39 7.13 8.73
CA VAL A 206 2.65 6.09 7.74
C VAL A 206 1.84 4.86 8.11
N VAL A 207 1.15 4.26 7.14
CA VAL A 207 0.41 3.01 7.32
C VAL A 207 0.97 1.98 6.35
N ARG A 208 1.73 1.00 6.86
CA ARG A 208 2.20 -0.15 6.09
C ARG A 208 1.10 -1.20 6.01
N THR A 209 0.83 -1.69 4.82
CA THR A 209 -0.11 -2.79 4.53
C THR A 209 0.59 -3.86 3.69
N ALA A 210 -0.06 -5.02 3.52
CA ALA A 210 0.45 -6.10 2.69
C ALA A 210 -0.67 -6.69 1.82
N TRP A 211 -0.28 -7.24 0.65
CA TRP A 211 -1.10 -8.17 -0.16
C TRP A 211 -2.55 -7.70 -0.37
N VAL A 212 -2.71 -6.45 -0.81
CA VAL A 212 -4.02 -5.82 -0.89
C VAL A 212 -4.82 -6.39 -2.07
N TYR A 213 -6.03 -6.89 -1.83
CA TYR A 213 -6.90 -7.46 -2.86
C TYR A 213 -8.36 -6.97 -2.74
N THR A 214 -9.13 -7.09 -3.82
CA THR A 214 -10.57 -6.77 -3.89
C THR A 214 -11.39 -8.01 -4.19
N GLY A 215 -10.86 -8.98 -4.94
CA GLY A 215 -11.66 -10.16 -5.32
C GLY A 215 -12.72 -9.80 -6.36
N ARG A 216 -14.01 -9.87 -6.02
CA ARG A 216 -15.10 -9.48 -6.93
C ARG A 216 -15.39 -7.98 -6.84
N SER A 217 -15.57 -7.37 -8.01
CA SER A 217 -15.94 -5.95 -8.17
C SER A 217 -16.99 -5.78 -9.25
N ALA A 218 -17.70 -4.65 -9.26
CA ALA A 218 -18.58 -4.31 -10.38
C ALA A 218 -17.73 -4.09 -11.66
N GLY A 219 -18.08 -4.82 -12.72
CA GLY A 219 -17.51 -4.70 -14.05
C GLY A 219 -18.00 -3.46 -14.80
N PRO A 220 -17.47 -3.19 -16.00
CA PRO A 220 -17.85 -2.04 -16.82
C PRO A 220 -19.34 -2.03 -17.22
N ASP A 221 -19.95 -3.20 -17.30
CA ASP A 221 -21.36 -3.46 -17.60
C ASP A 221 -22.25 -3.50 -16.35
N GLY A 222 -21.67 -3.29 -15.15
CA GLY A 222 -22.36 -3.37 -13.87
C GLY A 222 -22.44 -4.79 -13.30
N HIS A 223 -22.03 -5.82 -14.04
CA HIS A 223 -22.05 -7.20 -13.57
C HIS A 223 -20.82 -7.54 -12.72
N ALA A 224 -20.96 -8.44 -11.75
CA ALA A 224 -19.87 -8.79 -10.86
C ALA A 224 -18.75 -9.54 -11.61
N ALA A 225 -17.58 -8.93 -11.72
CA ALA A 225 -16.39 -9.44 -12.39
C ALA A 225 -15.22 -9.60 -11.40
N TRP A 226 -14.24 -10.41 -11.78
CA TRP A 226 -13.00 -10.55 -11.01
C TRP A 226 -12.08 -9.34 -11.21
N ALA A 227 -11.59 -8.77 -10.11
CA ALA A 227 -10.62 -7.70 -10.12
C ALA A 227 -9.27 -8.14 -10.69
N ARG A 228 -8.45 -7.16 -11.09
CA ARG A 228 -7.07 -7.38 -11.56
C ARG A 228 -6.09 -7.41 -10.39
N ASP A 229 -6.29 -8.38 -9.50
CA ASP A 229 -5.42 -8.69 -8.37
C ASP A 229 -5.22 -10.21 -8.25
N PHE A 230 -4.47 -10.66 -7.23
CA PHE A 230 -4.18 -12.08 -7.05
C PHE A 230 -5.46 -12.92 -6.83
N VAL A 231 -6.36 -12.46 -5.96
CA VAL A 231 -7.61 -13.19 -5.64
C VAL A 231 -8.50 -13.27 -6.87
N GLY A 232 -8.67 -12.17 -7.60
CA GLY A 232 -9.41 -12.17 -8.85
C GLY A 232 -8.78 -13.03 -9.94
N THR A 233 -7.45 -13.13 -9.97
CA THR A 233 -6.75 -14.05 -10.88
C THR A 233 -7.01 -15.51 -10.53
N MET A 234 -6.90 -15.89 -9.26
CA MET A 234 -7.21 -17.27 -8.83
C MET A 234 -8.68 -17.61 -9.07
N GLY A 235 -9.60 -16.66 -8.86
CA GLY A 235 -11.02 -16.82 -9.17
C GLY A 235 -11.29 -17.10 -10.65
N ARG A 236 -10.67 -16.34 -11.56
CA ARG A 236 -10.77 -16.61 -13.01
C ARG A 236 -10.23 -17.98 -13.40
N LEU A 237 -9.07 -18.37 -12.86
CA LEU A 237 -8.49 -19.70 -13.16
C LEU A 237 -9.38 -20.84 -12.65
N ALA A 238 -10.05 -20.65 -11.51
CA ALA A 238 -11.03 -21.59 -10.99
C ALA A 238 -12.22 -21.73 -11.96
N ASP A 239 -12.80 -20.61 -12.40
CA ASP A 239 -13.92 -20.57 -13.36
C ASP A 239 -13.55 -21.19 -14.73
N GLU A 240 -12.33 -20.94 -15.19
CA GLU A 240 -11.80 -21.42 -16.48
C GLU A 240 -11.34 -22.89 -16.44
N GLY A 241 -11.32 -23.54 -15.27
CA GLY A 241 -10.86 -24.92 -15.16
C GLY A 241 -9.34 -25.08 -15.34
N VAL A 242 -8.55 -24.04 -15.06
CA VAL A 242 -7.07 -24.07 -15.13
C VAL A 242 -6.47 -24.44 -13.78
N ASP A 243 -5.44 -25.28 -13.78
CA ASP A 243 -4.74 -25.79 -12.59
C ASP A 243 -3.41 -25.03 -12.38
N PRO A 244 -3.34 -24.06 -11.45
CA PRO A 244 -2.14 -23.24 -11.26
C PRO A 244 -1.11 -23.89 -10.34
N LYS A 245 0.16 -23.51 -10.54
CA LYS A 245 1.21 -23.63 -9.52
C LYS A 245 1.36 -22.31 -8.78
N VAL A 246 1.39 -22.33 -7.45
CA VAL A 246 1.41 -21.14 -6.59
C VAL A 246 2.45 -21.27 -5.50
N VAL A 247 3.19 -20.19 -5.25
CA VAL A 247 4.32 -20.18 -4.30
C VAL A 247 3.87 -20.44 -2.86
N ASP A 248 4.56 -21.35 -2.18
CA ASP A 248 4.26 -21.79 -0.80
C ASP A 248 5.40 -21.48 0.20
N ASP A 249 6.44 -20.77 -0.25
CA ASP A 249 7.57 -20.32 0.57
C ASP A 249 7.59 -18.79 0.79
N GLN A 250 6.49 -18.12 0.48
CA GLN A 250 6.25 -16.70 0.77
C GLN A 250 5.04 -16.56 1.67
N THR A 251 5.24 -16.08 2.90
CA THR A 251 4.19 -15.88 3.91
C THR A 251 3.96 -14.39 4.17
N GLY A 252 2.71 -13.95 4.14
CA GLY A 252 2.35 -12.55 4.38
C GLY A 252 0.97 -12.39 5.01
N SER A 253 0.44 -11.17 4.93
CA SER A 253 -0.86 -10.79 5.50
C SER A 253 -1.84 -10.36 4.40
N PRO A 254 -2.70 -11.27 3.88
CA PRO A 254 -3.68 -10.92 2.86
C PRO A 254 -4.66 -9.86 3.39
N THR A 255 -4.78 -8.75 2.67
CA THR A 255 -5.57 -7.59 3.16
C THR A 255 -6.67 -7.23 2.18
N TYR A 256 -7.92 -7.28 2.63
CA TYR A 256 -9.06 -6.89 1.81
C TYR A 256 -9.18 -5.36 1.74
N ALA A 257 -9.22 -4.81 0.52
CA ALA A 257 -9.15 -3.36 0.30
C ALA A 257 -10.30 -2.58 0.98
N PRO A 258 -11.57 -3.05 0.99
CA PRO A 258 -12.64 -2.43 1.77
C PRO A 258 -12.39 -2.41 3.27
N ASP A 259 -11.83 -3.48 3.86
CA ASP A 259 -11.50 -3.49 5.30
C ASP A 259 -10.37 -2.49 5.62
N LEU A 260 -9.35 -2.44 4.76
CA LEU A 260 -8.29 -1.45 4.88
C LEU A 260 -8.82 -0.03 4.74
N ALA A 261 -9.72 0.21 3.78
CA ALA A 261 -10.38 1.49 3.59
C ALA A 261 -11.19 1.92 4.83
N ASP A 262 -11.95 0.99 5.41
CA ASP A 262 -12.70 1.24 6.65
C ASP A 262 -11.76 1.59 7.82
N GLY A 263 -10.63 0.89 7.95
CA GLY A 263 -9.61 1.19 8.96
C GLY A 263 -8.92 2.55 8.73
N LEU A 264 -8.55 2.87 7.48
CA LEU A 264 -7.97 4.18 7.13
C LEU A 264 -8.94 5.33 7.40
N LEU A 265 -10.24 5.09 7.21
CA LEU A 265 -11.28 6.06 7.51
C LEU A 265 -11.42 6.29 9.02
N ASP A 266 -11.35 5.23 9.82
CA ASP A 266 -11.30 5.34 11.29
C ASP A 266 -10.07 6.13 11.76
N LEU A 267 -8.90 5.85 11.16
CA LEU A 267 -7.67 6.62 11.42
C LEU A 267 -7.85 8.09 11.02
N ALA A 268 -8.41 8.39 9.84
CA ALA A 268 -8.62 9.76 9.41
C ALA A 268 -9.56 10.53 10.35
N VAL A 269 -10.65 9.89 10.81
CA VAL A 269 -11.55 10.47 11.82
C VAL A 269 -10.83 10.71 13.15
N LEU A 270 -9.98 9.78 13.59
CA LEU A 270 -9.18 9.93 14.80
C LEU A 270 -8.23 11.14 14.69
N LEU A 271 -7.48 11.25 13.59
CA LEU A 271 -6.54 12.35 13.35
C LEU A 271 -7.25 13.71 13.23
N GLY A 272 -8.43 13.74 12.61
CA GLY A 272 -9.21 14.97 12.51
C GLY A 272 -9.82 15.43 13.85
N ARG A 273 -10.07 14.50 14.78
CA ARG A 273 -10.51 14.81 16.16
C ARG A 273 -9.36 15.16 17.09
N GLU A 274 -8.15 14.70 16.78
CA GLU A 274 -6.94 14.92 17.57
C GLU A 274 -5.84 15.60 16.72
N PRO A 275 -5.99 16.89 16.33
CA PRO A 275 -5.02 17.56 15.46
C PRO A 275 -3.58 17.57 16.00
N GLY A 276 -3.42 17.56 17.33
CA GLY A 276 -2.13 17.51 18.04
C GLY A 276 -1.53 16.12 18.21
N ARG A 277 -2.21 15.04 17.78
CA ARG A 277 -1.67 13.67 17.85
C ARG A 277 -0.39 13.58 17.01
N PRO A 278 0.73 13.07 17.55
CA PRO A 278 1.97 12.93 16.79
C PRO A 278 1.79 11.99 15.59
N GLY A 279 2.73 12.08 14.65
CA GLY A 279 2.85 11.11 13.57
C GLY A 279 3.42 9.77 14.06
N GLY A 280 3.79 8.91 13.12
CA GLY A 280 4.38 7.62 13.41
C GLY A 280 4.09 6.58 12.34
N VAL A 281 4.53 5.35 12.58
CA VAL A 281 4.32 4.23 11.67
C VAL A 281 3.34 3.24 12.31
N LEU A 282 2.31 2.87 11.55
CA LEU A 282 1.33 1.85 11.92
C LEU A 282 1.32 0.74 10.87
N HIS A 283 0.91 -0.45 11.30
CA HIS A 283 0.67 -1.59 10.43
C HIS A 283 -0.84 -1.85 10.37
N ALA A 284 -1.41 -1.81 9.17
CA ALA A 284 -2.81 -2.15 8.93
C ALA A 284 -2.86 -3.24 7.85
N ALA A 285 -3.05 -4.48 8.27
CA ALA A 285 -3.17 -5.63 7.39
C ALA A 285 -4.23 -6.59 7.92
N GLY A 286 -4.77 -7.46 7.04
CA GLY A 286 -5.74 -8.48 7.45
C GLY A 286 -5.19 -9.38 8.56
N GLY A 287 -6.04 -9.74 9.51
CA GLY A 287 -5.65 -10.56 10.65
C GLY A 287 -5.20 -11.97 10.21
N GLY A 288 -4.22 -12.53 10.92
CA GLY A 288 -3.60 -13.81 10.60
C GLY A 288 -2.50 -13.70 9.55
N SER A 289 -2.09 -14.86 9.02
CA SER A 289 -1.09 -14.98 7.96
C SER A 289 -1.44 -16.13 7.03
N ALA A 290 -0.89 -16.11 5.82
CA ALA A 290 -1.06 -17.15 4.83
C ALA A 290 0.10 -17.15 3.84
N THR A 291 0.37 -18.30 3.21
CA THR A 291 1.14 -18.32 1.96
C THR A 291 0.27 -17.91 0.78
N TRP A 292 0.86 -17.58 -0.37
CA TRP A 292 0.06 -17.36 -1.59
C TRP A 292 -0.70 -18.64 -1.98
N PHE A 293 -0.09 -19.81 -1.76
CA PHE A 293 -0.72 -21.11 -1.95
C PHE A 293 -1.96 -21.30 -1.07
N ASP A 294 -1.89 -20.95 0.22
CA ASP A 294 -3.05 -20.97 1.13
C ASP A 294 -4.20 -20.10 0.61
N VAL A 295 -3.89 -18.88 0.17
CA VAL A 295 -4.90 -17.95 -0.38
C VAL A 295 -5.51 -18.52 -1.65
N ALA A 296 -4.72 -19.07 -2.57
CA ALA A 296 -5.21 -19.64 -3.81
C ALA A 296 -6.15 -20.83 -3.57
N ARG A 297 -5.78 -21.75 -2.68
CA ARG A 297 -6.65 -22.87 -2.29
C ARG A 297 -7.95 -22.40 -1.67
N ALA A 298 -7.89 -21.40 -0.79
CA ALA A 298 -9.07 -20.83 -0.16
C ALA A 298 -9.99 -20.17 -1.19
N VAL A 299 -9.44 -19.53 -2.23
CA VAL A 299 -10.22 -18.98 -3.36
C VAL A 299 -10.89 -20.09 -4.16
N PHE A 300 -10.16 -21.15 -4.53
CA PHE A 300 -10.71 -22.28 -5.28
C PHE A 300 -11.88 -22.93 -4.53
N GLU A 301 -11.67 -23.24 -3.24
CA GLU A 301 -12.70 -23.79 -2.35
C GLU A 301 -13.98 -22.94 -2.36
N ARG A 302 -13.85 -21.62 -2.16
CA ARG A 302 -14.98 -20.68 -2.09
C ARG A 302 -15.65 -20.41 -3.43
N ALA A 303 -14.91 -20.53 -4.53
CA ALA A 303 -15.44 -20.47 -5.88
C ALA A 303 -16.17 -21.77 -6.30
N GLY A 304 -16.16 -22.81 -5.46
CA GLY A 304 -16.77 -24.10 -5.76
C GLY A 304 -15.89 -25.02 -6.62
N ALA A 305 -14.61 -24.68 -6.80
CA ALA A 305 -13.63 -25.53 -7.45
C ALA A 305 -12.88 -26.40 -6.44
N ASP A 306 -12.28 -27.50 -6.90
CA ASP A 306 -11.46 -28.37 -6.05
C ASP A 306 -10.13 -27.66 -5.67
N PRO A 307 -9.88 -27.37 -4.38
CA PRO A 307 -8.62 -26.75 -3.95
C PRO A 307 -7.38 -27.62 -4.18
N ALA A 308 -7.52 -28.93 -4.43
CA ALA A 308 -6.38 -29.80 -4.78
C ALA A 308 -5.81 -29.53 -6.18
N ARG A 309 -6.51 -28.76 -7.01
CA ARG A 309 -6.07 -28.32 -8.34
C ARG A 309 -4.98 -27.25 -8.29
N VAL A 310 -4.80 -26.62 -7.13
CA VAL A 310 -3.67 -25.71 -6.88
C VAL A 310 -2.48 -26.54 -6.42
N ALA A 311 -1.38 -26.51 -7.17
CA ALA A 311 -0.13 -27.18 -6.82
C ALA A 311 0.85 -26.18 -6.16
N PRO A 312 1.58 -26.57 -5.10
CA PRO A 312 2.58 -25.69 -4.51
C PRO A 312 3.83 -25.62 -5.40
N CYS A 313 4.54 -24.51 -5.31
CA CYS A 313 5.89 -24.35 -5.86
C CYS A 313 6.74 -23.47 -4.95
N THR A 314 8.05 -23.45 -5.19
CA THR A 314 9.00 -22.56 -4.52
C THR A 314 9.19 -21.26 -5.31
N THR A 315 9.67 -20.22 -4.64
CA THR A 315 10.08 -18.96 -5.28
C THR A 315 11.16 -19.20 -6.34
N ALA A 316 12.03 -20.19 -6.14
CA ALA A 316 13.08 -20.55 -7.11
C ALA A 316 12.51 -21.12 -8.43
N GLU A 317 11.36 -21.79 -8.38
CA GLU A 317 10.67 -22.32 -9.56
C GLU A 317 9.94 -21.23 -10.37
N PHE A 318 9.70 -20.05 -9.77
CA PHE A 318 9.01 -18.92 -10.40
C PHE A 318 9.83 -17.63 -10.28
N PRO A 319 10.95 -17.51 -11.00
CA PRO A 319 11.79 -16.31 -10.95
C PRO A 319 11.02 -15.10 -11.47
N ARG A 320 11.12 -14.00 -10.73
CA ARG A 320 10.54 -12.70 -11.07
C ARG A 320 11.62 -11.62 -11.03
N PRO A 321 11.48 -10.53 -11.80
CA PRO A 321 12.46 -9.44 -11.80
C PRO A 321 12.74 -8.88 -10.40
N ALA A 322 11.70 -8.61 -9.61
CA ALA A 322 11.88 -8.10 -8.25
C ALA A 322 11.91 -9.26 -7.24
N PRO A 323 12.88 -9.27 -6.30
CA PRO A 323 12.88 -10.23 -5.20
C PRO A 323 11.68 -9.98 -4.28
N ARG A 324 11.08 -11.07 -3.80
CA ARG A 324 9.94 -11.04 -2.87
C ARG A 324 10.40 -11.53 -1.50
N PRO A 325 9.99 -10.87 -0.40
CA PRO A 325 10.33 -11.36 0.93
C PRO A 325 9.66 -12.72 1.18
N ALA A 326 10.42 -13.66 1.73
CA ALA A 326 9.87 -14.97 2.15
C ALA A 326 8.89 -14.83 3.33
N TYR A 327 9.06 -13.79 4.16
CA TYR A 327 8.18 -13.51 5.30
C TYR A 327 7.94 -12.01 5.46
N SER A 328 6.67 -11.59 5.37
CA SER A 328 6.26 -10.19 5.41
C SER A 328 4.98 -9.94 6.23
N VAL A 329 4.68 -10.83 7.19
CA VAL A 329 3.54 -10.67 8.11
C VAL A 329 3.74 -9.44 8.99
N LEU A 330 2.71 -8.59 9.08
CA LEU A 330 2.75 -7.34 9.84
C LEU A 330 1.96 -7.48 11.16
N SER A 331 2.57 -7.08 12.28
CA SER A 331 1.92 -7.06 13.60
C SER A 331 0.83 -5.99 13.66
N PRO A 332 -0.39 -6.30 14.15
CA PRO A 332 -1.45 -5.31 14.33
C PRO A 332 -1.32 -4.53 15.66
N ALA A 333 -0.29 -4.80 16.47
CA ALA A 333 -0.19 -4.29 17.84
C ALA A 333 -0.21 -2.75 17.91
N ALA A 334 0.56 -2.07 17.07
CA ALA A 334 0.61 -0.60 17.04
C ALA A 334 -0.72 0.04 16.60
N TRP A 335 -1.45 -0.63 15.70
CA TRP A 335 -2.78 -0.20 15.25
C TRP A 335 -3.79 -0.29 16.40
N ALA A 336 -3.81 -1.42 17.10
CA ALA A 336 -4.66 -1.61 18.28
C ALA A 336 -4.30 -0.65 19.43
N ALA A 337 -3.00 -0.41 19.68
CA ALA A 337 -2.53 0.53 20.70
C ALA A 337 -2.99 1.97 20.44
N CYS A 338 -3.17 2.35 19.16
CA CYS A 338 -3.75 3.63 18.78
C CYS A 338 -5.26 3.75 19.07
N GLY A 339 -5.92 2.68 19.51
CA GLY A 339 -7.35 2.64 19.77
C GLY A 339 -8.19 2.33 18.53
N LEU A 340 -7.57 1.86 17.44
CA LEU A 340 -8.26 1.48 16.22
C LEU A 340 -8.64 -0.01 16.26
N PRO A 341 -9.82 -0.39 15.75
CA PRO A 341 -10.23 -1.79 15.70
C PRO A 341 -9.30 -2.58 14.78
N PRO A 342 -8.89 -3.81 15.15
CA PRO A 342 -8.08 -4.65 14.26
C PRO A 342 -8.87 -4.96 12.98
N LEU A 343 -8.15 -5.09 11.87
CA LEU A 343 -8.77 -5.53 10.62
C LEU A 343 -9.22 -7.01 10.76
N PRO A 344 -10.31 -7.40 10.09
CA PRO A 344 -10.82 -8.77 10.13
C PRO A 344 -9.80 -9.83 9.71
N HIS A 345 -9.99 -11.07 10.17
CA HIS A 345 -9.16 -12.19 9.76
C HIS A 345 -9.27 -12.41 8.24
N TRP A 346 -8.15 -12.77 7.60
CA TRP A 346 -8.08 -12.80 6.14
C TRP A 346 -9.07 -13.79 5.50
N ARG A 347 -9.41 -14.90 6.17
CA ARG A 347 -10.41 -15.86 5.69
C ARG A 347 -11.83 -15.27 5.66
N ASP A 348 -12.22 -14.57 6.71
CA ASP A 348 -13.53 -13.90 6.79
C ASP A 348 -13.61 -12.77 5.74
N ALA A 349 -12.50 -12.06 5.56
CA ALA A 349 -12.38 -11.02 4.55
C ALA A 349 -12.46 -11.60 3.12
N LEU A 350 -11.84 -12.77 2.90
CA LEU A 350 -11.91 -13.48 1.63
C LEU A 350 -13.33 -13.94 1.31
N ASP A 351 -14.07 -14.46 2.31
CA ASP A 351 -15.49 -14.82 2.13
C ASP A 351 -16.29 -13.62 1.58
N ARG A 352 -16.12 -12.44 2.18
CA ARG A 352 -16.78 -11.21 1.70
C ARG A 352 -16.30 -10.79 0.32
N ALA A 353 -15.00 -10.90 0.05
CA ALA A 353 -14.41 -10.53 -1.25
C ALA A 353 -14.91 -11.39 -2.42
N LEU A 354 -15.37 -12.62 -2.16
CA LEU A 354 -15.90 -13.53 -3.18
C LEU A 354 -17.41 -13.44 -3.35
N THR A 355 -18.12 -12.85 -2.38
CA THR A 355 -19.54 -12.52 -2.58
C THR A 355 -19.68 -11.44 -3.64
N ALA A 356 -20.61 -11.62 -4.58
CA ALA A 356 -20.93 -10.57 -5.54
C ALA A 356 -21.41 -9.33 -4.76
N PRO A 357 -20.96 -8.11 -5.11
CA PRO A 357 -21.62 -6.92 -4.60
C PRO A 357 -23.12 -7.01 -4.95
N PRO A 358 -24.03 -6.64 -4.03
CA PRO A 358 -25.45 -6.67 -4.32
C PRO A 358 -25.72 -5.91 -5.61
N ASP A 359 -26.51 -6.52 -6.50
CA ASP A 359 -26.88 -5.95 -7.79
C ASP A 359 -27.44 -4.55 -7.52
N ARG A 360 -26.71 -3.51 -7.94
CA ARG A 360 -27.23 -2.15 -7.88
C ARG A 360 -28.20 -2.03 -9.06
N ALA A 361 -29.36 -2.64 -8.91
CA ALA A 361 -30.44 -2.52 -9.87
C ALA A 361 -30.75 -1.03 -10.09
N ARG A 362 -30.62 -0.67 -11.37
CA ARG A 362 -30.90 0.57 -12.13
C ARG A 362 -31.66 1.70 -11.43
#